data_AF-A0A7W6DSX4-F1
#
_entry.id   AF-A0A7W6DSX4-F1
#
_cell.length_a   1.000
_cell.length_b   1.000
_cell.length_c   1.000
_cell.angle_alpha   90.00
_cell.angle_beta   90.00
_cell.angle_gamma   90.00
#
_symmetry.space_group_name_H-M   'P 1'
#
loop_
_entity.id
_entity.type
_entity.pdbx_description
1 polymer ?
#
loop_
_entity_poly.entity_id
_entity_poly.type
_entity_poly.pdbx_seq_one_letter_code
_entity_poly.pdbx_strand_id
1 'polypeptide(L)'
;MRAHDERRDGFRDFVLTRIQQAEVIGPIPTSANRELDEQWMRIVPMELVPHPDLEQPLAVVADYGMTRGVLQLRLRASLVGYVTQFWGIDTTSDHSLDPMRHQLWLRNTATLYGVESLEFAPGTKILG
;
A
#
# COMPACT_ATOMS: atom_id res chain seq x y z
N MET A 1 -9.49 -2.15 9.45
CA MET A 1 -9.63 -3.56 9.89
C MET A 1 -9.93 -4.37 8.66
N ARG A 2 -9.16 -5.42 8.35
CA ARG A 2 -9.46 -6.29 7.21
C ARG A 2 -10.24 -7.52 7.67
N ALA A 3 -11.35 -7.83 7.01
CA ALA A 3 -12.22 -8.95 7.36
C ALA A 3 -12.98 -9.50 6.15
N HIS A 4 -13.43 -10.75 6.23
CA HIS A 4 -14.29 -11.37 5.22
C HIS A 4 -15.73 -10.84 5.33
N ASP A 5 -16.30 -10.39 4.21
CA ASP A 5 -17.68 -9.94 4.07
C ASP A 5 -18.51 -11.03 3.36
N GLU A 6 -19.32 -11.77 4.11
CA GLU A 6 -20.15 -12.85 3.55
C GLU A 6 -21.14 -12.36 2.49
N ARG A 7 -21.66 -11.14 2.60
CA ARG A 7 -22.68 -10.63 1.66
C ARG A 7 -22.10 -10.33 0.29
N ARG A 8 -20.80 -10.11 0.23
CA ARG A 8 -20.08 -9.73 -0.98
C ARG A 8 -18.99 -10.74 -1.36
N ASP A 9 -18.92 -11.86 -0.65
CA ASP A 9 -18.00 -12.98 -0.85
C ASP A 9 -16.53 -12.55 -1.04
N GLY A 10 -15.91 -12.03 0.03
CA GLY A 10 -14.49 -11.68 -0.02
C GLY A 10 -13.99 -10.73 1.07
N PHE A 11 -12.67 -10.59 1.16
CA PHE A 11 -11.99 -9.77 2.16
C PHE A 11 -11.97 -8.29 1.80
N ARG A 12 -12.27 -7.42 2.78
CA ARG A 12 -12.35 -5.96 2.62
C ARG A 12 -11.87 -5.23 3.84
N ASP A 13 -11.56 -3.95 3.64
CA ASP A 13 -11.19 -3.05 4.71
C ASP A 13 -12.40 -2.28 5.26
N PHE A 14 -12.52 -2.30 6.59
CA PHE A 14 -13.57 -1.68 7.38
C PHE A 14 -12.97 -0.62 8.31
N VAL A 15 -13.66 0.51 8.41
CA VAL A 15 -13.34 1.56 9.36
C VAL A 15 -13.81 1.14 10.75
N LEU A 16 -12.88 0.85 11.65
CA LEU A 16 -13.19 0.30 12.97
C LEU A 16 -14.10 1.23 13.79
N THR A 17 -13.93 2.55 13.67
CA THR A 17 -14.74 3.55 14.39
C THR A 17 -16.20 3.61 13.95
N ARG A 18 -16.56 2.96 12.83
CA ARG A 18 -17.95 2.85 12.36
C ARG A 18 -18.66 1.59 12.87
N ILE A 19 -17.94 0.68 13.54
CA ILE A 19 -18.50 -0.53 14.13
C ILE A 19 -19.00 -0.18 15.53
N GLN A 20 -20.33 -0.14 15.68
CA GLN A 20 -20.96 0.21 16.96
C GLN A 20 -21.16 -0.99 17.88
N GLN A 21 -21.44 -2.16 17.31
CA GLN A 21 -21.73 -3.41 18.01
C GLN A 21 -21.17 -4.59 17.22
N ALA A 22 -20.81 -5.67 17.91
CA ALA A 22 -20.39 -6.93 17.33
C ALA A 22 -20.86 -8.09 18.21
N GLU A 23 -21.30 -9.18 17.58
CA GLU A 23 -21.78 -10.39 18.26
C GLU A 23 -21.15 -11.62 17.61
N VAL A 24 -20.90 -12.66 18.41
CA VAL A 24 -20.40 -13.96 17.92
C VAL A 24 -21.58 -14.82 17.54
N ILE A 25 -21.78 -15.04 16.25
CA ILE A 25 -22.98 -15.72 15.70
C ILE A 25 -22.76 -17.20 15.33
N GLY A 26 -21.55 -17.74 15.49
CA GLY A 26 -21.27 -19.14 15.18
C GLY A 26 -19.81 -19.41 14.79
N PRO A 27 -19.54 -20.60 14.20
CA PRO A 27 -18.22 -20.94 13.70
C PRO A 27 -17.84 -20.08 12.48
N ILE A 28 -16.55 -19.89 12.27
CA ILE A 28 -16.01 -19.16 11.12
C ILE A 28 -16.20 -20.02 9.86
N PRO A 29 -16.83 -19.51 8.79
CA PRO A 29 -16.96 -20.24 7.54
C PRO A 29 -15.60 -20.44 6.87
N THR A 30 -15.43 -21.53 6.11
CA THR A 30 -14.18 -21.82 5.41
C THR A 30 -13.76 -20.70 4.45
N SER A 31 -14.72 -20.00 3.83
CA SER A 31 -14.49 -18.84 2.95
C SER A 31 -13.85 -17.65 3.70
N ALA A 32 -14.04 -17.54 5.01
CA ALA A 32 -13.41 -16.53 5.85
C ALA A 32 -12.02 -16.93 6.35
N ASN A 33 -11.42 -18.02 5.85
CA ASN A 33 -10.03 -18.34 6.14
C ASN A 33 -9.11 -17.25 5.57
N ARG A 34 -8.31 -16.61 6.43
CA ARG A 34 -7.32 -15.60 6.07
C ARG A 34 -6.33 -16.03 4.98
N GLU A 35 -6.11 -17.33 4.81
CA GLU A 35 -5.22 -17.86 3.77
C GLU A 35 -5.82 -17.70 2.36
N LEU A 36 -7.14 -17.53 2.27
CA LEU A 36 -7.86 -17.22 1.02
C LEU A 36 -7.82 -15.73 0.67
N ASP A 37 -7.29 -14.88 1.56
CA ASP A 37 -7.09 -13.45 1.28
C ASP A 37 -5.78 -13.24 0.52
N GLU A 38 -5.85 -13.30 -0.80
CA GLU A 38 -4.67 -13.17 -1.68
C GLU A 38 -3.90 -11.86 -1.44
N GLN A 39 -4.61 -10.75 -1.26
CA GLN A 39 -4.00 -9.44 -0.98
C GLN A 39 -3.28 -9.42 0.38
N TRP A 40 -3.82 -10.10 1.37
CA TRP A 40 -3.17 -10.22 2.68
C TRP A 40 -1.97 -11.16 2.62
N MET A 41 -2.09 -12.30 1.94
CA MET A 41 -1.05 -13.32 1.88
C MET A 41 0.14 -12.90 1.01
N ARG A 42 -0.08 -12.04 0.01
CA ARG A 42 0.99 -11.53 -0.85
C ARG A 42 1.81 -10.44 -0.18
N ILE A 43 3.14 -10.64 -0.18
CA ILE A 43 4.12 -9.60 0.19
C ILE A 43 4.64 -8.90 -1.06
N VAL A 44 4.61 -7.57 -1.05
CA VAL A 44 5.08 -6.67 -2.09
C VAL A 44 6.40 -6.05 -1.63
N PRO A 45 7.54 -6.38 -2.28
CA PRO A 45 8.81 -5.70 -2.04
C PRO A 45 8.79 -4.32 -2.68
N MET A 46 9.00 -3.28 -1.88
CA MET A 46 9.01 -1.90 -2.34
C MET A 46 10.39 -1.29 -2.15
N GLU A 47 10.91 -0.70 -3.22
CA GLU A 47 12.19 -0.04 -3.24
C GLU A 47 11.97 1.47 -3.38
N LEU A 48 12.00 2.17 -2.25
CA LEU A 48 11.80 3.60 -2.21
C LEU A 48 13.13 4.32 -2.34
N VAL A 49 13.16 5.34 -3.16
CA VAL A 49 14.32 6.23 -3.35
C VAL A 49 13.87 7.68 -3.16
N PRO A 50 14.78 8.63 -2.92
CA PRO A 50 14.45 10.04 -3.03
C PRO A 50 13.88 10.31 -4.42
N HIS A 51 12.86 11.15 -4.50
CA HIS A 51 12.32 11.55 -5.79
C HIS A 51 13.42 12.18 -6.66
N PRO A 52 13.60 11.75 -7.93
CA PRO A 52 14.73 12.15 -8.77
C PRO A 52 14.87 13.67 -8.94
N ASP A 53 13.75 14.37 -9.03
CA ASP A 53 13.68 15.82 -9.25
C ASP A 53 13.81 16.68 -7.99
N LEU A 54 14.21 16.11 -6.85
CA LEU A 54 14.49 16.89 -5.63
C LEU A 54 15.79 17.69 -5.76
N GLU A 55 15.76 18.93 -5.26
CA GLU A 55 16.97 19.74 -5.12
C GLU A 55 17.94 19.18 -4.06
N GLN A 56 17.40 18.55 -3.00
CA GLN A 56 18.19 18.04 -1.85
C GLN A 56 17.89 16.57 -1.54
N PRO A 57 18.22 15.62 -2.42
CA PRO A 57 17.92 14.20 -2.23
C PRO A 57 18.67 13.59 -1.03
N LEU A 58 19.84 14.13 -0.66
CA LEU A 58 20.63 13.65 0.47
C LEU A 58 19.94 13.87 1.83
N ALA A 59 19.10 14.90 1.95
CA ALA A 59 18.30 15.12 3.16
C ALA A 59 17.29 13.97 3.34
N VAL A 60 16.58 13.60 2.28
CA VAL A 60 15.64 12.47 2.28
C VAL A 60 16.34 11.14 2.59
N VAL A 61 17.54 10.91 2.04
CA VAL A 61 18.35 9.72 2.37
C VAL A 61 18.61 9.64 3.89
N ALA A 62 18.95 10.77 4.51
CA ALA A 62 19.21 10.83 5.95
C ALA A 62 17.92 10.66 6.78
N ASP A 63 16.85 11.39 6.44
CA ASP A 63 15.57 11.39 7.17
C ASP A 63 14.92 10.01 7.21
N TYR A 64 15.04 9.25 6.13
CA TYR A 64 14.49 7.90 6.00
C TYR A 64 15.49 6.78 6.33
N GLY A 65 16.72 7.12 6.75
CA GLY A 65 17.75 6.14 7.11
C GLY A 65 18.10 5.17 5.98
N MET A 66 18.13 5.66 4.74
CA MET A 66 18.31 4.83 3.55
C MET A 66 19.71 4.23 3.49
N THR A 67 19.81 2.98 3.02
CA THR A 67 21.09 2.31 2.78
C THR A 67 21.38 2.31 1.29
N ARG A 68 22.52 2.87 0.88
CA ARG A 68 22.89 3.05 -0.54
C ARG A 68 21.80 3.77 -1.36
N GLY A 69 21.14 4.75 -0.73
CA GLY A 69 20.09 5.56 -1.36
C GLY A 69 18.74 4.85 -1.53
N VAL A 70 18.52 3.70 -0.87
CA VAL A 70 17.27 2.95 -0.97
C VAL A 70 16.72 2.65 0.42
N LEU A 71 15.42 2.87 0.59
CA LEU A 71 14.62 2.32 1.68
C LEU A 71 13.85 1.09 1.17
N GLN A 72 14.12 -0.06 1.78
CA GLN A 72 13.49 -1.33 1.43
C GLN A 72 12.31 -1.59 2.37
N LEU A 73 11.11 -1.70 1.82
CA LEU A 73 9.91 -2.09 2.56
C LEU A 73 9.37 -3.41 2.04
N ARG A 74 8.74 -4.19 2.93
CA ARG A 74 8.00 -5.41 2.59
C ARG A 74 6.61 -5.28 3.17
N LEU A 75 5.64 -4.98 2.33
CA LEU A 75 4.26 -4.73 2.76
C LEU A 75 3.34 -5.84 2.28
N ARG A 76 2.25 -6.10 3.00
CA ARG A 76 1.15 -6.90 2.44
C ARG A 76 0.49 -6.09 1.32
N ALA A 77 0.06 -6.71 0.23
CA ALA A 77 -0.57 -6.00 -0.89
C ALA A 77 -1.80 -5.19 -0.42
N SER A 78 -2.57 -5.71 0.54
CA SER A 78 -3.69 -4.98 1.15
C SER A 78 -3.32 -3.65 1.82
N LEU A 79 -2.04 -3.42 2.17
CA LEU A 79 -1.57 -2.22 2.88
C LEU A 79 -0.85 -1.21 1.98
N VAL A 80 -0.48 -1.60 0.75
CA VAL A 80 0.40 -0.80 -0.10
C VAL A 80 -0.17 0.59 -0.37
N GLY A 81 -1.41 0.68 -0.85
CA GLY A 81 -2.02 1.97 -1.18
C GLY A 81 -2.19 2.90 0.02
N TYR A 82 -2.47 2.34 1.21
CA TYR A 82 -2.56 3.13 2.43
C TYR A 82 -1.20 3.72 2.83
N VAL A 83 -0.13 2.93 2.72
CA VAL A 83 1.22 3.41 3.05
C VAL A 83 1.71 4.43 2.03
N THR A 84 1.49 4.19 0.74
CA THR A 84 1.90 5.15 -0.31
C THR A 84 1.16 6.47 -0.19
N GLN A 85 -0.14 6.44 0.13
CA GLN A 85 -0.89 7.65 0.42
C GLN A 85 -0.37 8.37 1.67
N PHE A 86 -0.15 7.65 2.76
CA PHE A 86 0.26 8.24 4.04
C PHE A 86 1.65 8.87 3.97
N TRP A 87 2.59 8.27 3.26
CA TRP A 87 3.95 8.80 3.08
C TRP A 87 4.09 9.72 1.87
N GLY A 88 3.01 9.92 1.10
CA GLY A 88 3.07 10.71 -0.12
C GLY A 88 4.09 10.16 -1.11
N ILE A 89 4.12 8.84 -1.32
CA ILE A 89 5.06 8.21 -2.27
C ILE A 89 4.53 8.39 -3.69
N ASP A 90 5.37 8.90 -4.59
CA ASP A 90 5.09 8.86 -6.02
C ASP A 90 5.17 7.40 -6.52
N THR A 91 4.06 6.92 -7.08
CA THR A 91 3.96 5.57 -7.66
C THR A 91 3.80 5.56 -9.17
N THR A 92 3.95 6.71 -9.86
CA THR A 92 4.03 6.74 -11.32
C THR A 92 5.32 6.05 -11.77
N SER A 93 5.27 5.43 -12.94
CA SER A 93 6.43 4.77 -13.54
C SER A 93 7.54 5.75 -13.95
N ASP A 94 7.20 7.03 -14.07
CA ASP A 94 8.02 8.09 -14.64
C ASP A 94 8.25 9.26 -13.66
N HIS A 95 8.09 9.05 -12.35
CA HIS A 95 8.34 10.05 -11.29
C HIS A 95 7.74 11.43 -11.61
N SER A 96 6.49 11.44 -12.07
CA SER A 96 5.86 12.63 -12.66
C SER A 96 5.03 13.44 -11.66
N LEU A 97 4.93 13.01 -10.40
CA LEU A 97 4.29 13.81 -9.38
C LEU A 97 5.24 14.88 -8.84
N ASP A 98 4.66 15.91 -8.23
CA ASP A 98 5.40 17.04 -7.69
C ASP A 98 6.37 16.59 -6.56
N PRO A 99 7.70 16.71 -6.73
CA PRO A 99 8.68 16.28 -5.73
C PRO A 99 8.56 17.04 -4.40
N MET A 100 8.00 18.26 -4.40
CA MET A 100 7.76 19.01 -3.16
C MET A 100 6.66 18.38 -2.31
N ARG A 101 5.72 17.65 -2.93
CA ARG A 101 4.64 16.91 -2.27
C ARG A 101 4.99 15.45 -2.07
N HIS A 102 5.85 14.91 -2.94
CA HIS A 102 6.22 13.50 -2.99
C HIS A 102 7.74 13.35 -2.93
N GLN A 103 8.31 13.37 -1.72
CA GLN A 103 9.76 13.29 -1.55
C GLN A 103 10.34 11.89 -1.84
N LEU A 104 9.47 10.88 -1.90
CA LEU A 104 9.83 9.49 -2.19
C LEU A 104 9.21 9.05 -3.51
N TRP A 105 9.96 8.25 -4.26
CA TRP A 105 9.47 7.58 -5.47
C TRP A 105 9.68 6.07 -5.36
N LEU A 106 8.70 5.30 -5.82
CA LEU A 106 8.80 3.85 -5.93
C LEU A 106 9.52 3.47 -7.23
N ARG A 107 10.82 3.15 -7.17
CA ARG A 107 11.59 2.86 -8.40
C ARG A 107 11.16 1.58 -9.11
N ASN A 108 10.58 0.62 -8.38
CA ASN A 108 10.18 -0.70 -8.90
C ASN A 108 8.66 -0.82 -9.03
N THR A 109 7.99 0.18 -9.61
CA THR A 109 6.52 0.26 -9.75
C THR A 109 5.83 -0.99 -10.31
N ALA A 110 6.52 -1.78 -11.14
CA ALA A 110 6.01 -3.08 -11.62
C ALA A 110 5.60 -4.05 -10.49
N THR A 111 6.15 -3.89 -9.28
CA THR A 111 5.76 -4.69 -8.11
C THR A 111 4.31 -4.48 -7.67
N LEU A 112 3.68 -3.39 -8.12
CA LEU A 112 2.30 -3.02 -7.79
C LEU A 112 1.25 -3.81 -8.57
N TYR A 113 1.64 -4.61 -9.57
CA TYR A 113 0.70 -5.41 -10.36
C TYR A 113 -0.25 -6.23 -9.48
N GLY A 114 -1.56 -6.10 -9.66
CA GLY A 114 -2.58 -6.85 -8.92
C GLY A 114 -2.73 -6.46 -7.44
N VAL A 115 -2.14 -5.33 -7.02
CA VAL A 115 -2.44 -4.73 -5.71
C VAL A 115 -3.78 -4.02 -5.80
N GLU A 116 -4.77 -4.46 -5.02
CA GLU A 116 -6.12 -3.87 -5.05
C GLU A 116 -6.18 -2.51 -4.36
N SER A 117 -5.38 -2.32 -3.30
CA SER A 117 -5.38 -1.07 -2.52
C SER A 117 -4.85 0.15 -3.28
N LEU A 118 -4.40 0.00 -4.53
CA LEU A 118 -3.87 1.11 -5.35
C LEU A 118 -4.87 2.22 -5.63
N GLU A 119 -6.17 2.00 -5.46
CA GLU A 119 -7.17 3.08 -5.53
C GLU A 119 -6.85 4.26 -4.57
N PHE A 120 -6.07 4.00 -3.51
CA PHE A 120 -5.62 5.02 -2.57
C PHE A 120 -4.25 5.62 -2.94
N ALA A 121 -3.49 5.02 -3.86
CA ALA A 121 -2.10 5.40 -4.11
C ALA A 121 -2.00 6.68 -4.98
N PRO A 122 -1.02 7.57 -4.72
CA PRO A 122 -0.75 8.71 -5.59
C PRO A 122 -0.17 8.26 -6.94
N GLY A 123 -0.72 8.75 -8.05
CA GLY A 123 -0.13 8.56 -9.39
C GLY A 123 -0.52 7.27 -10.11
N THR A 124 -1.33 6.41 -9.50
CA THR A 124 -1.89 5.25 -10.21
C THR A 124 -3.09 5.66 -11.05
N LYS A 125 -2.99 5.47 -12.38
CA LYS A 125 -4.19 5.36 -13.22
C LYS A 125 -4.80 4.00 -12.92
N ILE A 126 -6.00 3.97 -12.34
CA ILE A 126 -6.77 2.72 -12.23
C ILE A 126 -6.92 2.18 -13.65
N LEU A 127 -6.20 1.11 -13.99
CA LEU A 127 -6.46 0.34 -15.19
C LEU A 127 -7.77 -0.40 -14.92
N GLY A 128 -8.87 0.21 -15.35
CA GLY A 128 -10.20 -0.40 -15.36
C GLY A 128 -10.32 -1.51 -16.40
#